data_AF-A0A965JSS0-F1
#
_entry.id   AF-A0A965JSS0-F1
#
_cell.length_a   1.000
_cell.length_b   1.000
_cell.length_c   1.000
_cell.angle_alpha   90.00
_cell.angle_beta   90.00
_cell.angle_gamma   90.00
#
_symmetry.space_group_name_H-M   'P 1'
#
loop_
_entity.id
_entity.type
_entity.pdbx_description
1 polymer ?
#
loop_
_entity_poly.entity_id
_entity_poly.type
_entity_poly.pdbx_seq_one_letter_code
_entity_poly.pdbx_strand_id
1 'polypeptide(L)'
;MSADQKTQQEKQKEALRKAALDHEFPTPGKIAVTPTKQLTNQRDLALAYSPGVAAACEEIVKDPANAVRYTSRANLVGVVTNGTAVLGLGDIGPLASKPVMEGKGVLFKKFAGIDVFDIEINEKDPDKLIEIIASMEPTFGGINLEDIKAPDCFYIERKLRERMKIPVFHDDQHGTAIVVGAAIMNGLKVVGKDLKKVKLVTSGAGAAALACL
;
A
#
# COMPACT_ATOMS: atom_id res chain seq x y z
N MET A 1 -8.83 20.04 31.81
CA MET A 1 -7.82 20.75 30.99
C MET A 1 -8.10 22.24 31.08
N SER A 2 -7.08 23.06 31.36
CA SER A 2 -7.25 24.52 31.44
C SER A 2 -7.53 25.13 30.05
N ALA A 3 -8.09 26.34 30.01
CA ALA A 3 -8.35 27.06 28.76
C ALA A 3 -7.07 27.28 27.93
N ASP A 4 -5.94 27.51 28.60
CA ASP A 4 -4.62 27.68 27.96
C ASP A 4 -4.14 26.39 27.27
N GLN A 5 -4.36 25.23 27.90
CA GLN A 5 -4.00 23.94 27.31
C GLN A 5 -4.80 23.62 26.05
N LYS A 6 -6.10 23.97 26.02
CA LYS A 6 -6.94 23.80 24.82
C LYS A 6 -6.48 24.70 23.67
N THR A 7 -6.22 25.96 23.96
CA THR A 7 -5.73 26.95 22.99
C THR A 7 -4.38 26.53 22.39
N GLN A 8 -3.48 25.97 23.21
CA GLN A 8 -2.18 25.47 22.75
C GLN A 8 -2.33 24.26 21.80
N GLN A 9 -3.23 23.32 22.13
CA GLN A 9 -3.49 22.16 21.28
C GLN A 9 -4.13 22.54 19.94
N GLU A 10 -5.04 23.51 19.92
CA GLU A 10 -5.65 24.00 18.69
C GLU A 10 -4.61 24.62 17.76
N LYS A 11 -3.71 25.47 18.30
CA LYS A 11 -2.59 26.04 17.54
C LYS A 11 -1.66 24.98 16.98
N GLN A 12 -1.35 23.94 17.75
CA GLN A 12 -0.53 22.82 17.28
C GLN A 12 -1.20 22.04 16.15
N LYS A 13 -2.51 21.77 16.27
CA LYS A 13 -3.29 21.10 15.23
C LYS A 13 -3.34 21.91 13.94
N GLU A 14 -3.51 23.23 14.04
CA GLU A 14 -3.49 24.13 12.90
C GLU A 14 -2.11 24.18 12.23
N ALA A 15 -1.04 24.29 13.02
CA ALA A 15 0.32 24.25 12.50
C ALA A 15 0.63 22.92 11.79
N LEU A 16 0.23 21.78 12.38
CA LEU A 16 0.39 20.48 11.76
C LEU A 16 -0.42 20.36 10.47
N ARG A 17 -1.66 20.86 10.46
CA ARG A 17 -2.50 20.88 9.25
C ARG A 17 -1.83 21.68 8.15
N LYS A 18 -1.30 22.86 8.45
CA LYS A 18 -0.58 23.68 7.48
C LYS A 18 0.64 22.93 6.94
N ALA A 19 1.47 22.38 7.82
CA ALA A 19 2.65 21.61 7.42
C ALA A 19 2.31 20.37 6.56
N ALA A 20 1.19 19.70 6.83
CA ALA A 20 0.74 18.56 6.03
C ALA A 20 0.27 18.98 4.61
N LEU A 21 -0.23 20.20 4.44
CA LEU A 21 -0.64 20.74 3.14
C LEU A 21 0.53 21.30 2.33
N ASP A 22 1.68 21.56 2.96
CA ASP A 22 2.88 22.03 2.27
C ASP A 22 3.46 21.00 1.28
N HIS A 23 2.92 19.76 1.23
CA HIS A 23 3.19 18.78 0.16
C HIS A 23 2.77 19.25 -1.24
N GLU A 24 2.14 20.40 -1.39
CA GLU A 24 1.94 21.08 -2.68
C GLU A 24 3.23 21.70 -3.24
N PHE A 25 4.23 21.99 -2.39
CA PHE A 25 5.41 22.77 -2.76
C PHE A 25 6.75 22.04 -2.54
N PRO A 26 7.78 22.37 -3.34
CA PRO A 26 7.72 23.13 -4.60
C PRO A 26 7.14 22.31 -5.77
N THR A 27 6.95 21.01 -5.56
CA THR A 27 6.36 20.09 -6.53
C THR A 27 5.29 19.28 -5.79
N PRO A 28 4.04 19.25 -6.28
CA PRO A 28 2.97 18.55 -5.61
C PRO A 28 3.21 17.05 -5.49
N GLY A 29 2.74 16.48 -4.38
CA GLY A 29 2.77 15.04 -4.12
C GLY A 29 4.01 14.60 -3.33
N LYS A 30 4.03 13.33 -2.95
CA LYS A 30 5.10 12.76 -2.10
C LYS A 30 6.02 11.77 -2.83
N ILE A 31 5.71 11.47 -4.08
CA ILE A 31 6.40 10.44 -4.87
C ILE A 31 6.81 10.97 -6.24
N ALA A 32 7.82 10.36 -6.83
CA ALA A 32 8.27 10.66 -8.19
C ALA A 32 8.85 9.39 -8.84
N VAL A 33 8.76 9.31 -10.17
CA VAL A 33 9.41 8.25 -10.95
C VAL A 33 10.74 8.76 -11.49
N THR A 34 11.84 8.09 -11.14
CA THR A 34 13.18 8.46 -11.59
C THR A 34 13.82 7.30 -12.36
N PRO A 35 14.35 7.54 -13.58
CA PRO A 35 15.08 6.51 -14.32
C PRO A 35 16.30 5.99 -13.55
N THR A 36 16.51 4.67 -13.57
CA THR A 36 17.66 4.02 -12.91
C THR A 36 18.86 3.81 -13.84
N LYS A 37 18.66 3.96 -15.15
CA LYS A 37 19.71 3.84 -16.18
C LYS A 37 20.04 5.23 -16.71
N GLN A 38 21.32 5.47 -16.97
CA GLN A 38 21.78 6.70 -17.58
C GLN A 38 21.22 6.83 -19.00
N LEU A 39 20.89 8.06 -19.39
CA LEU A 39 20.38 8.42 -20.72
C LEU A 39 21.19 9.60 -21.25
N THR A 40 22.52 9.45 -21.30
CA THR A 40 23.46 10.57 -21.55
C THR A 40 23.83 10.74 -23.02
N ASN A 41 23.60 9.72 -23.84
CA ASN A 41 24.02 9.69 -25.23
C ASN A 41 23.06 8.83 -26.08
N GLN A 42 23.27 8.82 -27.40
CA GLN A 42 22.42 8.10 -28.36
C GLN A 42 22.41 6.58 -28.10
N ARG A 43 23.54 6.00 -27.71
CA ARG A 43 23.64 4.56 -27.41
C ARG A 43 22.81 4.21 -26.18
N ASP A 44 22.86 5.03 -25.12
CA ASP A 44 22.04 4.82 -23.92
C ASP A 44 20.54 4.83 -24.26
N LEU A 45 20.12 5.81 -25.08
CA LEU A 45 18.73 5.91 -25.53
C LEU A 45 18.31 4.69 -26.37
N ALA A 46 19.18 4.26 -27.28
CA ALA A 46 18.94 3.09 -28.13
C ALA A 46 18.88 1.77 -27.34
N LEU A 47 19.53 1.68 -26.17
CA LEU A 47 19.44 0.53 -25.28
C LEU A 47 18.20 0.57 -24.38
N ALA A 48 17.86 1.76 -23.88
CA ALA A 48 16.68 1.95 -23.03
C ALA A 48 15.36 1.84 -23.81
N TYR A 49 15.39 2.13 -25.12
CA TYR A 49 14.24 2.08 -26.00
C TYR A 49 14.60 1.42 -27.33
N SER A 50 14.02 1.89 -28.44
CA SER A 50 14.23 1.30 -29.76
C SER A 50 15.64 1.60 -30.30
N PRO A 51 16.33 0.61 -30.92
CA PRO A 51 15.88 -0.77 -31.15
C PRO A 51 16.20 -1.75 -30.01
N GLY A 52 17.04 -1.39 -29.03
CA GLY A 52 17.61 -2.32 -28.04
C GLY A 52 16.62 -2.97 -27.08
N VAL A 53 15.52 -2.29 -26.74
CA VAL A 53 14.46 -2.81 -25.86
C VAL A 53 13.83 -4.11 -26.39
N ALA A 54 13.88 -4.34 -27.71
CA ALA A 54 13.36 -5.54 -28.34
C ALA A 54 13.99 -6.82 -27.77
N ALA A 55 15.29 -6.79 -27.45
CA ALA A 55 15.98 -7.96 -26.90
C ALA A 55 15.38 -8.41 -25.56
N ALA A 56 15.05 -7.47 -24.65
CA ALA A 56 14.39 -7.81 -23.39
C ALA A 56 12.98 -8.38 -23.62
N CYS A 57 12.22 -7.80 -24.56
CA CYS A 57 10.90 -8.29 -24.94
C CYS A 57 10.96 -9.72 -25.48
N GLU A 58 11.87 -10.01 -26.42
CA GLU A 58 12.05 -11.34 -27.00
C GLU A 58 12.42 -12.39 -25.95
N GLU A 59 13.28 -12.05 -24.98
CA GLU A 59 13.63 -12.95 -23.88
C GLU A 59 12.45 -13.22 -22.92
N ILE A 60 11.56 -12.24 -22.72
CA ILE A 60 10.32 -12.42 -21.93
C ILE A 60 9.28 -13.25 -22.70
N VAL A 61 9.21 -13.11 -24.03
CA VAL A 61 8.35 -13.97 -24.87
C VAL A 61 8.81 -15.42 -24.81
N LYS A 62 10.12 -15.67 -24.80
CA LYS A 62 10.69 -17.03 -24.65
C LYS A 62 10.44 -17.62 -23.26
N ASP A 63 10.60 -16.81 -22.21
CA ASP A 63 10.34 -17.22 -20.83
C ASP A 63 9.77 -16.02 -20.02
N PRO A 64 8.47 -16.04 -19.67
CA PRO A 64 7.84 -14.98 -18.89
C PRO A 64 8.50 -14.70 -17.53
N ALA A 65 9.22 -15.67 -16.94
CA ALA A 65 9.93 -15.47 -15.69
C ALA A 65 11.05 -14.42 -15.80
N ASN A 66 11.57 -14.19 -17.01
CA ASN A 66 12.57 -13.14 -17.28
C ASN A 66 12.06 -11.72 -17.02
N ALA A 67 10.74 -11.51 -16.88
CA ALA A 67 10.20 -10.21 -16.49
C ALA A 67 10.79 -9.72 -15.14
N VAL A 68 11.08 -10.64 -14.21
CA VAL A 68 11.75 -10.33 -12.93
C VAL A 68 13.18 -9.83 -13.12
N ARG A 69 13.86 -10.24 -14.20
CA ARG A 69 15.28 -9.91 -14.46
C ARG A 69 15.44 -8.62 -15.25
N TYR A 70 14.58 -8.39 -16.24
CA TYR A 70 14.74 -7.30 -17.21
C TYR A 70 13.83 -6.10 -16.96
N THR A 71 12.99 -6.15 -15.91
CA THR A 71 12.08 -5.05 -15.55
C THR A 71 12.14 -4.75 -14.06
N SER A 72 11.46 -3.69 -13.62
CA SER A 72 11.30 -3.36 -12.19
C SER A 72 10.33 -4.29 -11.44
N ARG A 73 9.62 -5.19 -12.14
CA ARG A 73 8.55 -6.04 -11.59
C ARG A 73 8.93 -6.74 -10.29
N ALA A 74 10.17 -7.20 -10.17
CA ALA A 74 10.66 -7.90 -8.98
C ALA A 74 10.58 -7.08 -7.69
N ASN A 75 10.71 -5.76 -7.79
CA ASN A 75 10.74 -4.83 -6.65
C ASN A 75 9.51 -3.90 -6.60
N LEU A 76 8.58 -4.04 -7.55
CA LEU A 76 7.45 -3.13 -7.72
C LEU A 76 6.18 -3.70 -7.09
N VAL A 77 5.60 -2.97 -6.14
CA VAL A 77 4.33 -3.29 -5.48
C VAL A 77 3.25 -2.30 -5.90
N GLY A 78 2.05 -2.81 -6.18
CA GLY A 78 0.87 -1.97 -6.38
C GLY A 78 0.18 -1.74 -5.04
N VAL A 79 0.14 -0.50 -4.56
CA VAL A 79 -0.70 -0.11 -3.42
C VAL A 79 -2.06 0.30 -3.98
N VAL A 80 -3.07 -0.54 -3.77
CA VAL A 80 -4.36 -0.42 -4.46
C VAL A 80 -5.49 -0.15 -3.47
N THR A 81 -6.31 0.84 -3.80
CA THR A 81 -7.51 1.21 -3.03
C THR A 81 -8.65 1.60 -3.95
N ASN A 82 -9.88 1.61 -3.43
CA ASN A 82 -11.01 2.32 -4.03
C ASN A 82 -11.51 3.50 -3.16
N GLY A 83 -10.78 3.81 -2.08
CA GLY A 83 -11.07 4.94 -1.20
C GLY A 83 -12.33 4.81 -0.36
N THR A 84 -12.82 3.59 -0.11
CA THR A 84 -14.09 3.35 0.60
C THR A 84 -13.96 3.28 2.12
N ALA A 85 -12.75 3.16 2.66
CA ALA A 85 -12.50 3.12 4.11
C ALA A 85 -11.20 3.83 4.49
N VAL A 86 -10.99 5.05 4.00
CA VAL A 86 -9.74 5.78 4.20
C VAL A 86 -9.59 6.23 5.64
N LEU A 87 -8.64 5.63 6.38
CA LEU A 87 -8.39 5.95 7.79
C LEU A 87 -9.69 5.96 8.61
N GLY A 88 -9.92 7.00 9.43
CA GLY A 88 -11.19 7.26 10.12
C GLY A 88 -12.16 8.15 9.33
N LEU A 89 -11.88 8.44 8.06
CA LEU A 89 -12.67 9.36 7.23
C LEU A 89 -13.79 8.64 6.47
N GLY A 90 -13.68 7.32 6.31
CA GLY A 90 -14.69 6.49 5.62
C GLY A 90 -14.57 6.56 4.10
N ASP A 91 -15.72 6.49 3.42
CA ASP A 91 -15.81 6.52 1.96
C ASP A 91 -15.68 7.97 1.46
N ILE A 92 -14.44 8.37 1.18
CA ILE A 92 -14.10 9.69 0.61
C ILE A 92 -13.75 9.59 -0.89
N GLY A 93 -13.79 8.38 -1.43
CA GLY A 93 -13.51 8.09 -2.84
C GLY A 93 -12.01 8.07 -3.19
N PRO A 94 -11.69 7.60 -4.40
CA PRO A 94 -10.33 7.33 -4.85
C PRO A 94 -9.44 8.58 -4.84
N LEU A 95 -9.90 9.71 -5.38
CA LEU A 95 -9.08 10.93 -5.46
C LEU A 95 -8.67 11.46 -4.09
N ALA A 96 -9.58 11.44 -3.11
CA ALA A 96 -9.28 11.90 -1.76
C ALA A 96 -8.43 10.90 -0.97
N SER A 97 -8.39 9.63 -1.38
CA SER A 97 -7.51 8.61 -0.81
C SER A 97 -6.05 8.74 -1.24
N LYS A 98 -5.80 9.36 -2.40
CA LYS A 98 -4.46 9.47 -3.02
C LYS A 98 -3.35 9.92 -2.07
N PRO A 99 -3.54 10.96 -1.22
CA PRO A 99 -2.49 11.36 -0.28
C PRO A 99 -2.09 10.25 0.71
N VAL A 100 -3.01 9.36 1.10
CA VAL A 100 -2.71 8.23 1.98
C VAL A 100 -1.90 7.18 1.22
N MET A 101 -2.30 6.87 -0.01
CA MET A 101 -1.62 5.87 -0.85
C MET A 101 -0.20 6.29 -1.23
N GLU A 102 0.01 7.55 -1.64
CA GLU A 102 1.36 8.09 -1.82
C GLU A 102 2.19 7.99 -0.53
N GLY A 103 1.55 8.23 0.62
CA GLY A 103 2.18 8.08 1.93
C GLY A 103 2.66 6.64 2.17
N LYS A 104 1.84 5.65 1.86
CA LYS A 104 2.23 4.23 1.91
C LYS A 104 3.40 3.94 0.99
N GLY A 105 3.40 4.48 -0.23
CA GLY A 105 4.52 4.37 -1.16
C GLY A 105 5.84 4.90 -0.57
N VAL A 106 5.81 6.07 0.09
CA VAL A 106 6.97 6.62 0.79
C VAL A 106 7.47 5.68 1.89
N LEU A 107 6.56 5.08 2.68
CA LEU A 107 6.93 4.15 3.74
C LEU A 107 7.58 2.87 3.20
N PHE A 108 6.99 2.25 2.18
CA PHE A 108 7.57 1.09 1.48
C PHE A 108 8.99 1.38 0.99
N LYS A 109 9.17 2.53 0.33
CA LYS A 109 10.49 2.90 -0.20
C LYS A 109 11.49 3.20 0.91
N LYS A 110 11.09 3.98 1.91
CA LYS A 110 11.97 4.47 2.98
C LYS A 110 12.44 3.35 3.91
N PHE A 111 11.56 2.42 4.26
CA PHE A 111 11.85 1.40 5.29
C PHE A 111 12.24 0.04 4.71
N ALA A 112 11.81 -0.30 3.48
CA ALA A 112 12.07 -1.59 2.87
C ALA A 112 12.76 -1.52 1.50
N GLY A 113 12.95 -0.34 0.92
CA GLY A 113 13.56 -0.18 -0.41
C GLY A 113 12.67 -0.62 -1.58
N ILE A 114 11.40 -0.93 -1.30
CA ILE A 114 10.40 -1.40 -2.27
C ILE A 114 9.89 -0.21 -3.09
N ASP A 115 9.80 -0.39 -4.41
CA ASP A 115 9.20 0.59 -5.31
C ASP A 115 7.68 0.39 -5.34
N VAL A 116 6.93 1.49 -5.40
CA VAL A 116 5.46 1.46 -5.34
C VAL A 116 4.87 2.32 -6.44
N PHE A 117 3.80 1.82 -7.05
CA PHE A 117 2.77 2.67 -7.64
C PHE A 117 1.50 2.59 -6.81
N ASP A 118 0.99 3.75 -6.42
CA ASP A 118 -0.34 3.93 -5.87
C ASP A 118 -1.39 3.92 -6.98
N ILE A 119 -2.44 3.12 -6.80
CA ILE A 119 -3.50 2.90 -7.79
C ILE A 119 -4.85 3.09 -7.11
N GLU A 120 -5.44 4.27 -7.32
CA GLU A 120 -6.78 4.60 -6.83
C GLU A 120 -7.86 4.26 -7.89
N ILE A 121 -8.58 3.17 -7.67
CA ILE A 121 -9.58 2.66 -8.63
C ILE A 121 -10.96 3.23 -8.30
N ASN A 122 -11.58 3.91 -9.26
CA ASN A 122 -12.96 4.39 -9.13
C ASN A 122 -13.99 3.30 -9.45
N GLU A 123 -13.99 2.21 -8.68
CA GLU A 123 -14.94 1.10 -8.79
C GLU A 123 -15.36 0.61 -7.40
N LYS A 124 -16.68 0.51 -7.19
CA LYS A 124 -17.28 0.10 -5.91
C LYS A 124 -17.85 -1.30 -5.93
N ASP A 125 -18.07 -1.87 -7.12
CA ASP A 125 -18.46 -3.27 -7.29
C ASP A 125 -17.26 -4.19 -6.99
N PRO A 126 -17.35 -5.08 -5.98
CA PRO A 126 -16.22 -5.92 -5.60
C PRO A 126 -15.75 -6.87 -6.71
N ASP A 127 -16.66 -7.41 -7.51
CA ASP A 127 -16.31 -8.36 -8.58
C ASP A 127 -15.56 -7.63 -9.70
N LYS A 128 -16.05 -6.46 -10.12
CA LYS A 128 -15.33 -5.63 -11.10
C LYS A 128 -13.99 -5.15 -10.58
N LEU A 129 -13.92 -4.78 -9.30
CA LEU A 129 -12.66 -4.39 -8.67
C LEU A 129 -11.66 -5.54 -8.68
N ILE A 130 -12.09 -6.77 -8.39
CA ILE A 130 -11.25 -7.99 -8.51
C ILE A 130 -10.74 -8.15 -9.95
N GLU A 131 -11.59 -8.00 -10.97
CA GLU A 131 -11.18 -8.11 -12.37
C GLU A 131 -10.11 -7.07 -12.74
N ILE A 132 -10.32 -5.81 -12.35
CA ILE A 132 -9.37 -4.72 -12.61
C ILE A 132 -8.04 -5.04 -11.92
N ILE A 133 -8.04 -5.39 -10.64
CA ILE A 133 -6.82 -5.66 -9.89
C ILE A 133 -6.07 -6.87 -10.44
N ALA A 134 -6.78 -7.97 -10.73
CA ALA A 134 -6.18 -9.17 -11.29
C ALA A 134 -5.54 -8.90 -12.67
N SER A 135 -6.14 -8.03 -13.49
CA SER A 135 -5.59 -7.66 -14.80
C SER A 135 -4.24 -6.93 -14.72
N MET A 136 -3.92 -6.33 -13.57
CA MET A 136 -2.65 -5.62 -13.34
C MET A 136 -1.49 -6.54 -12.91
N GLU A 137 -1.73 -7.85 -12.69
CA GLU A 137 -0.70 -8.82 -12.27
C GLU A 137 0.61 -8.78 -13.08
N PRO A 138 0.61 -8.58 -14.42
CA PRO A 138 1.85 -8.53 -15.19
C PRO A 138 2.80 -7.41 -14.76
N THR A 139 2.27 -6.28 -14.28
CA THR A 139 3.05 -5.10 -13.89
C THR A 139 3.78 -5.30 -12.55
N PHE A 140 3.13 -5.97 -11.60
CA PHE A 140 3.56 -5.95 -10.20
C PHE A 140 4.19 -7.27 -9.75
N GLY A 141 5.12 -7.17 -8.80
CA GLY A 141 5.66 -8.30 -8.04
C GLY A 141 4.81 -8.67 -6.84
N GLY A 142 3.93 -7.77 -6.39
CA GLY A 142 2.94 -8.00 -5.33
C GLY A 142 1.89 -6.88 -5.29
N ILE A 143 0.74 -7.18 -4.68
CA ILE A 143 -0.35 -6.21 -4.46
C ILE A 143 -0.56 -6.01 -2.96
N ASN A 144 -0.57 -4.74 -2.55
CA ASN A 144 -0.99 -4.30 -1.23
C ASN A 144 -2.36 -3.64 -1.32
N LEU A 145 -3.41 -4.29 -0.82
CA LEU A 145 -4.75 -3.72 -0.70
C LEU A 145 -4.81 -2.81 0.52
N GLU A 146 -5.40 -1.62 0.34
CA GLU A 146 -5.43 -0.57 1.36
C GLU A 146 -6.78 0.14 1.39
N ASP A 147 -7.29 0.48 2.57
CA ASP A 147 -8.44 1.37 2.77
C ASP A 147 -9.72 0.94 1.98
N ILE A 148 -9.95 -0.37 1.88
CA ILE A 148 -11.17 -0.96 1.28
C ILE A 148 -12.12 -1.36 2.41
N LYS A 149 -13.39 -0.96 2.32
CA LYS A 149 -14.37 -1.21 3.37
C LYS A 149 -14.63 -2.70 3.60
N ALA A 150 -14.93 -3.05 4.85
CA ALA A 150 -15.53 -4.33 5.19
C ALA A 150 -17.04 -4.33 4.85
N PRO A 151 -17.65 -5.49 4.50
CA PRO A 151 -17.02 -6.82 4.40
C PRO A 151 -16.32 -7.08 3.05
N ASP A 152 -16.40 -6.15 2.10
CA ASP A 152 -15.94 -6.33 0.72
C ASP A 152 -14.44 -6.66 0.66
N CYS A 153 -13.63 -6.02 1.51
CA CYS A 153 -12.19 -6.25 1.58
C CYS A 153 -11.80 -7.72 1.79
N PHE A 154 -12.53 -8.46 2.62
CA PHE A 154 -12.30 -9.90 2.85
C PHE A 154 -12.60 -10.73 1.60
N TYR A 155 -13.70 -10.40 0.91
CA TYR A 155 -14.10 -11.09 -0.31
C TYR A 155 -13.09 -10.85 -1.43
N ILE A 156 -12.71 -9.58 -1.63
CA ILE A 156 -11.75 -9.12 -2.64
C ILE A 156 -10.38 -9.79 -2.42
N GLU A 157 -9.83 -9.70 -1.20
CA GLU A 157 -8.53 -10.28 -0.90
C GLU A 157 -8.52 -11.79 -1.13
N ARG A 158 -9.53 -12.51 -0.64
CA ARG A 158 -9.63 -13.97 -0.83
C ARG A 158 -9.65 -14.32 -2.32
N LYS A 159 -10.48 -13.64 -3.12
CA LYS A 159 -10.59 -13.91 -4.55
C LYS A 159 -9.32 -13.59 -5.33
N LEU A 160 -8.65 -12.49 -4.98
CA LEU A 160 -7.37 -12.12 -5.59
C LEU A 160 -6.27 -13.12 -5.22
N ARG A 161 -6.19 -13.57 -3.95
CA ARG A 161 -5.24 -14.61 -3.52
C ARG A 161 -5.48 -15.97 -4.19
N GLU A 162 -6.73 -16.31 -4.49
CA GLU A 162 -7.08 -17.53 -5.24
C GLU A 162 -6.66 -17.46 -6.71
N ARG A 163 -6.75 -16.27 -7.33
CA ARG A 163 -6.58 -16.07 -8.77
C ARG A 163 -5.16 -15.68 -9.17
N MET A 164 -4.51 -14.83 -8.39
CA MET A 164 -3.26 -14.21 -8.78
C MET A 164 -2.04 -15.07 -8.46
N LYS A 165 -0.99 -14.99 -9.28
CA LYS A 165 0.27 -15.73 -9.05
C LYS A 165 1.33 -14.92 -8.31
N ILE A 166 0.97 -13.73 -7.83
CA ILE A 166 1.79 -12.87 -6.98
C ILE A 166 1.16 -12.72 -5.60
N PRO A 167 1.93 -12.39 -4.56
CA PRO A 167 1.39 -12.12 -3.24
C PRO A 167 0.37 -10.98 -3.28
N VAL A 168 -0.78 -11.20 -2.64
CA VAL A 168 -1.80 -10.18 -2.36
C VAL A 168 -1.96 -10.11 -0.85
N PHE A 169 -1.87 -8.90 -0.30
CA PHE A 169 -1.88 -8.65 1.13
C PHE A 169 -2.75 -7.44 1.44
N HIS A 170 -3.68 -7.56 2.38
CA HIS A 170 -4.41 -6.40 2.88
C HIS A 170 -3.81 -5.85 4.18
N ASP A 171 -3.29 -4.63 4.15
CA ASP A 171 -2.52 -4.07 5.27
C ASP A 171 -3.40 -3.80 6.51
N ASP A 172 -4.58 -3.20 6.31
CA ASP A 172 -5.50 -2.90 7.42
C ASP A 172 -5.94 -4.17 8.19
N GLN A 173 -5.95 -5.32 7.53
CA GLN A 173 -6.24 -6.61 8.16
C GLN A 173 -4.97 -7.21 8.76
N HIS A 174 -4.08 -7.71 7.91
CA HIS A 174 -2.97 -8.56 8.31
C HIS A 174 -1.82 -7.75 8.90
N GLY A 175 -1.52 -6.56 8.37
CA GLY A 175 -0.51 -5.65 8.91
C GLY A 175 -0.85 -5.25 10.35
N THR A 176 -2.09 -4.84 10.59
CA THR A 176 -2.61 -4.56 11.93
C THR A 176 -2.49 -5.78 12.85
N ALA A 177 -2.94 -6.95 12.40
CA ALA A 177 -2.91 -8.18 13.19
C ALA A 177 -1.48 -8.60 13.59
N ILE A 178 -0.50 -8.45 12.69
CA ILE A 178 0.90 -8.76 12.97
C ILE A 178 1.46 -7.84 14.08
N VAL A 179 1.23 -6.53 13.97
CA VAL A 179 1.75 -5.54 14.94
C VAL A 179 1.04 -5.70 16.30
N VAL A 180 -0.28 -5.88 16.30
CA VAL A 180 -1.06 -6.11 17.52
C VAL A 180 -0.66 -7.42 18.19
N GLY A 181 -0.49 -8.50 17.42
CA GLY A 181 -0.01 -9.78 17.93
C GLY A 181 1.36 -9.66 18.59
N ALA A 182 2.31 -8.96 17.95
CA ALA A 182 3.62 -8.70 18.52
C ALA A 182 3.54 -7.89 19.83
N ALA A 183 2.69 -6.86 19.88
CA ALA A 183 2.47 -6.04 21.06
C ALA A 183 1.89 -6.85 22.23
N ILE A 184 0.86 -7.67 21.98
CA ILE A 184 0.24 -8.54 22.99
C ILE A 184 1.26 -9.56 23.50
N MET A 185 1.98 -10.24 22.60
CA MET A 185 2.99 -11.23 22.99
C MET A 185 4.07 -10.62 23.89
N ASN A 186 4.55 -9.42 23.57
CA ASN A 186 5.54 -8.74 24.40
C ASN A 186 4.95 -8.24 25.72
N GLY A 187 3.74 -7.68 25.71
CA GLY A 187 3.05 -7.26 26.93
C GLY A 187 2.84 -8.41 27.92
N LEU A 188 2.44 -9.59 27.42
CA LEU A 188 2.26 -10.80 28.23
C LEU A 188 3.57 -11.28 28.87
N LYS A 189 4.69 -11.19 28.15
CA LYS A 189 6.02 -11.48 28.71
C LYS A 189 6.36 -10.54 29.87
N VAL A 190 6.09 -9.25 29.72
CA VAL A 190 6.37 -8.23 30.76
C VAL A 190 5.59 -8.50 32.03
N VAL A 191 4.32 -8.91 31.94
CA VAL A 191 3.48 -9.21 33.11
C VAL A 191 3.53 -10.67 33.55
N GLY A 192 4.38 -11.50 32.92
CA GLY A 192 4.55 -12.91 33.26
C GLY A 192 3.30 -13.79 33.07
N LYS A 193 2.44 -13.47 32.09
CA LYS A 193 1.19 -14.21 31.82
C LYS A 193 1.32 -15.11 30.59
N ASP A 194 0.73 -16.29 30.67
CA ASP A 194 0.60 -17.22 29.53
C ASP A 194 -0.61 -16.84 28.66
N LEU A 195 -0.39 -16.69 27.35
CA LEU A 195 -1.43 -16.38 26.36
C LEU A 195 -2.60 -17.38 26.41
N LYS A 196 -2.34 -18.65 26.72
CA LYS A 196 -3.40 -19.68 26.79
C LYS A 196 -4.35 -19.50 27.98
N LYS A 197 -3.98 -18.66 28.95
CA LYS A 197 -4.73 -18.46 30.20
C LYS A 197 -5.40 -17.08 30.29
N VAL A 198 -5.10 -16.19 29.36
CA VAL A 198 -5.71 -14.85 29.37
C VAL A 198 -7.08 -14.88 28.70
N LYS A 199 -7.97 -14.01 29.19
CA LYS A 199 -9.20 -13.68 28.48
C LYS A 199 -8.92 -12.45 27.63
N LEU A 200 -9.07 -12.59 26.32
CA LEU A 200 -8.94 -11.49 25.39
C LEU A 200 -10.33 -10.91 25.10
N VAL A 201 -10.43 -9.58 25.11
CA VAL A 201 -11.66 -8.86 24.75
C VAL A 201 -11.30 -7.91 23.62
N THR A 202 -12.05 -7.95 22.53
CA THR A 202 -11.98 -6.94 21.47
C THR A 202 -13.17 -5.98 21.58
N SER A 203 -12.98 -4.75 21.15
CA SER A 203 -14.05 -3.78 20.96
C SER A 203 -14.01 -3.29 19.52
N GLY A 204 -14.97 -3.71 18.72
CA GLY A 204 -15.02 -3.51 17.26
C GLY A 204 -15.05 -4.83 16.50
N ALA A 205 -15.73 -4.85 15.35
CA ALA A 205 -15.90 -6.02 14.49
C ALA A 205 -15.66 -5.69 13.00
N GLY A 206 -14.76 -4.73 12.73
CA GLY A 206 -14.32 -4.39 11.37
C GLY A 206 -13.11 -5.22 10.91
N ALA A 207 -12.58 -4.87 9.74
CA ALA A 207 -11.46 -5.57 9.07
C ALA A 207 -10.28 -5.89 10.03
N ALA A 208 -9.72 -4.85 10.65
CA ALA A 208 -8.60 -4.97 11.58
C ALA A 208 -8.92 -5.85 12.80
N ALA A 209 -10.05 -5.58 13.47
CA ALA A 209 -10.41 -6.26 14.71
C ALA A 209 -10.67 -7.75 14.50
N LEU A 210 -11.34 -8.11 13.40
CA LEU A 210 -11.58 -9.51 13.04
C LEU A 210 -10.30 -10.24 12.63
N ALA A 211 -9.35 -9.56 11.96
CA ALA A 211 -8.07 -10.15 11.62
C ALA A 211 -7.15 -10.37 12.85
N CYS A 212 -7.33 -9.59 13.92
CA CYS A 212 -6.56 -9.71 15.16
C CYS A 212 -7.02 -10.85 16.08
N LEU A 213 -8.25 -11.37 15.89
CA LEU A 213 -8.86 -12.41 16.72
C LEU A 213 -8.84 -13.78 16.03
#